data_AF-A0AAJ0LGM1-F1
#
_entry.id   AF-A0AAJ0LGM1-F1
#
_cell.length_a   1.000
_cell.length_b   1.000
_cell.length_c   1.000
_cell.angle_alpha   90.00
_cell.angle_beta   90.00
_cell.angle_gamma   90.00
#
_symmetry.space_group_name_H-M   'P 1'
#
loop_
_entity.id
_entity.type
_entity.pdbx_description
1 polymer ?
#
loop_
_entity_poly.entity_id
_entity_poly.type
_entity_poly.pdbx_seq_one_letter_code
_entity_poly.pdbx_strand_id
1 'polypeptide(L)' 'RSVHVAPGELFVVPRGVQHRTAAEGEAKLLMIEPCGVLNTGHEGGERTAPNDLWI' A
#
# COMPACT_ATOMS: atom_id res chain seq x y z
N ARG A 1 -15.77 -1.60 5.16
CA ARG A 1 -15.65 -0.60 6.25
C ARG A 1 -14.57 0.39 5.85
N SER A 2 -14.74 1.67 6.17
CA SER A 2 -13.72 2.69 5.95
C SER A 2 -13.02 3.05 7.26
N VAL A 3 -11.74 3.41 7.14
CA VAL A 3 -10.93 3.97 8.23
C VAL A 3 -10.28 5.23 7.68
N HIS A 4 -10.38 6.33 8.41
CA HIS A 4 -9.69 7.58 8.08
C HIS A 4 -8.38 7.62 8.86
N VAL A 5 -7.30 7.97 8.18
CA VAL A 5 -5.94 8.05 8.76
C VAL A 5 -5.44 9.46 8.52
N ALA A 6 -5.17 10.18 9.60
CA ALA A 6 -4.64 11.55 9.58
C ALA A 6 -3.10 11.55 9.55
N PRO A 7 -2.46 12.71 9.28
CA PRO A 7 -1.01 12.81 9.32
C PRO A 7 -0.43 12.35 10.67
N GLY A 8 0.56 11.45 10.62
CA GLY A 8 1.22 10.87 11.80
C GLY A 8 0.50 9.65 12.39
N GLU A 9 -0.70 9.31 11.90
CA GLU A 9 -1.39 8.10 12.32
C GLU A 9 -0.95 6.87 11.51
N LEU A 10 -1.13 5.70 12.13
CA LEU A 10 -0.81 4.41 11.53
C LEU A 10 -2.02 3.49 11.63
N PHE A 11 -2.31 2.79 10.54
CA PHE A 11 -3.35 1.76 10.52
C PHE A 11 -2.77 0.43 10.03
N VAL A 12 -3.03 -0.63 10.79
CA VAL A 12 -2.64 -2.00 10.40
C VAL A 12 -3.83 -2.66 9.70
N VAL A 13 -3.65 -3.05 8.44
CA VAL A 13 -4.64 -3.85 7.72
C VAL A 13 -4.63 -5.28 8.31
N PRO A 14 -5.76 -5.79 8.82
CA PRO A 14 -5.80 -7.15 9.37
C PRO A 14 -5.47 -8.19 8.30
N ARG A 15 -4.82 -9.28 8.72
CA ARG A 15 -4.46 -10.38 7.82
C ARG A 15 -5.68 -10.91 7.05
N GLY A 16 -5.53 -11.09 5.74
CA GLY A 16 -6.57 -11.63 4.87
C GLY A 16 -7.65 -10.63 4.46
N VAL A 17 -7.57 -9.39 4.92
CA VAL A 17 -8.52 -8.34 4.52
C VAL A 17 -8.00 -7.63 3.28
N GLN A 18 -8.80 -7.65 2.21
CA GLN A 18 -8.55 -6.79 1.06
C GLN A 18 -8.83 -5.33 1.44
N HIS A 19 -7.94 -4.43 1.05
CA HIS A 19 -8.09 -3.01 1.28
C HIS A 19 -7.85 -2.23 -0.02
N ARG A 20 -8.34 -0.99 -0.04
CA ARG A 20 -8.08 -0.01 -1.10
C ARG A 20 -7.77 1.31 -0.41
N THR A 21 -6.60 1.86 -0.69
CA THR A 21 -6.21 3.20 -0.24
C THR A 21 -6.78 4.24 -1.20
N ALA A 22 -7.33 5.32 -0.66
CA ALA A 22 -7.86 6.45 -1.42
C ALA A 22 -7.71 7.75 -0.63
N ALA A 23 -7.60 8.86 -1.34
CA ALA A 23 -7.58 10.21 -0.78
C ALA A 23 -8.39 11.14 -1.70
N GLU A 24 -9.03 12.16 -1.12
CA GLU A 24 -9.79 13.16 -1.89
C GLU A 24 -8.87 14.06 -2.74
N GLY A 25 -7.63 14.26 -2.27
CA GLY A 25 -6.59 15.02 -2.97
C GLY A 25 -5.23 14.33 -2.86
N GLU A 26 -4.16 15.08 -3.12
CA GLU A 26 -2.80 14.56 -2.98
C GLU A 26 -2.49 14.22 -1.52
N ALA A 27 -1.95 13.03 -1.29
CA ALA A 27 -1.51 12.57 0.01
C ALA A 27 -0.13 11.94 -0.10
N LYS A 28 0.72 12.20 0.89
CA LYS A 28 1.98 11.50 1.10
C LYS A 28 1.77 10.46 2.17
N LEU A 29 2.06 9.20 1.86
CA LEU A 29 1.91 8.08 2.78
C LEU A 29 3.12 7.18 2.71
N LEU A 30 3.35 6.43 3.78
CA LEU A 30 4.28 5.32 3.81
C LEU A 30 3.46 4.02 3.83
N MET A 31 3.76 3.12 2.90
CA MET A 31 3.20 1.77 2.86
C MET A 31 4.30 0.80 3.29
N ILE A 32 4.01 -0.01 4.30
CA ILE A 32 4.93 -1.04 4.78
C ILE A 32 4.29 -2.39 4.42
N GLU A 33 4.98 -3.17 3.61
CA GLU A 33 4.54 -4.48 3.17
C GLU A 33 5.65 -5.53 3.34
N PRO A 34 5.30 -6.83 3.42
CA PRO A 34 6.32 -7.87 3.43
C PRO A 34 7.21 -7.78 2.19
N CYS A 35 8.51 -8.03 2.40
CA CYS A 35 9.48 -8.14 1.30
C CYS A 35 8.98 -9.16 0.26
N GLY A 36 9.12 -8.82 -1.03
CA GLY A 36 8.71 -9.68 -2.14
C GLY A 36 7.25 -9.51 -2.59
N VAL A 37 6.43 -8.68 -1.93
CA VAL A 37 5.07 -8.37 -2.41
C VAL A 37 5.12 -7.43 -3.61
N LEU A 38 4.57 -7.85 -4.75
CA LEU A 38 4.52 -7.01 -5.95
C LEU A 38 3.38 -5.99 -5.82
N ASN A 39 3.67 -4.72 -6.16
CA ASN A 39 2.69 -3.63 -6.13
C ASN A 39 1.51 -3.85 -7.10
N THR A 40 1.68 -4.68 -8.13
CA THR A 40 0.64 -5.06 -9.10
C THR A 40 0.00 -6.41 -8.81
N GLY A 41 0.41 -7.10 -7.74
CA GLY A 41 -0.03 -8.46 -7.44
C GLY A 41 0.37 -9.43 -8.55
N HIS A 42 -0.63 -10.05 -9.21
CA HIS A 42 -0.42 -11.04 -10.27
C HIS A 42 -0.58 -10.47 -11.69
N GLU A 43 -0.96 -9.20 -11.83
CA GLU A 43 -1.26 -8.58 -13.12
C GLU A 43 0.00 -8.26 -13.95
N GLY A 44 1.13 -7.98 -13.28
CA GLY A 44 2.39 -7.67 -13.96
C GLY A 44 2.37 -6.37 -14.78
N GLY A 45 3.27 -6.27 -15.77
CA GLY A 45 3.35 -5.16 -16.74
C GLY A 45 4.24 -4.00 -16.32
N GLU A 46 4.26 -2.94 -17.15
CA GLU A 46 5.19 -1.79 -17.07
C GLU A 46 5.15 -1.01 -15.75
N ARG A 47 4.07 -1.14 -14.98
CA ARG A 47 3.91 -0.49 -13.67
C ARG A 47 4.32 -1.38 -12.49
N THR A 48 4.78 -2.61 -12.77
CA THR A 48 5.34 -3.51 -11.76
C THR A 48 6.74 -3.05 -11.41
N ALA A 49 6.93 -2.63 -10.18
CA ALA A 49 8.25 -2.24 -9.70
C ALA A 49 9.05 -3.51 -9.33
N PRO A 50 10.38 -3.54 -9.56
CA PRO A 50 11.24 -4.52 -8.94
C PRO A 50 11.19 -4.31 -7.42
N ASN A 51 10.93 -5.39 -6.67
CA ASN A 51 11.16 -5.37 -5.23
C ASN A 51 12.66 -5.22 -4.93
N ASP A 52 12.97 -4.68 -3.76
CA ASP A 52 14.32 -4.48 -3.21
C ASP A 52 15.11 -3.25 -3.71
N LEU A 53 14.45 -2.32 -4.42
CA LEU A 53 15.04 -1.01 -4.74
C LEU A 53 14.95 0.00 -3.58
N TRP A 54 14.07 -0.26 -2.61
CA TRP A 54 13.82 0.62 -1.46
C TRP A 54 13.74 -0.24 -0.19
N ILE A 55 14.90 -0.56 0.37
CA ILE A 55 15.04 -0.92 1.80
C ILE A 55 15.66 0.29 2.50
#